data_AF-A0A7K0SHH9-F1
#
_entry.id   AF-A0A7K0SHH9-F1
#
_cell.length_a   1.000
_cell.length_b   1.000
_cell.length_c   1.000
_cell.angle_alpha   90.00
_cell.angle_beta   90.00
_cell.angle_gamma   90.00
#
_symmetry.space_group_name_H-M   'P 1'
#
loop_
_entity.id
_entity.type
_entity.pdbx_description
1 polymer ?
#
loop_
_entity_poly.entity_id
_entity_poly.type
_entity_poly.pdbx_seq_one_letter_code
_entity_poly.pdbx_strand_id
1 'polypeptide(L)'
;MVDQPRGNNSPEESSADLGLTAPSGLIGRIKEALPEGTFAVGAGLIVAAITAYLFVIVTLNALSAKEKSGFSAFWALVFVAGVGFFLPIEQEVSRAIAARRAQGLGAGPLVKRAAGLAFGLLVLLLVTITSVELLGNHIISDEFFHGNQGLVWALELSLVGFFCMHLTRGVLSGNGRFRPYGEMMGAEGVFRLAGAIVLAVIGVKV
;
A
#
# COMPACT_ATOMS: atom_id res chain seq x y z
N MET A 1 10.53 36.27 -79.52
CA MET A 1 10.46 37.36 -78.54
C MET A 1 9.10 37.28 -77.87
N VAL A 2 9.01 36.49 -76.80
CA VAL A 2 7.84 36.41 -75.90
C VAL A 2 8.44 36.30 -74.50
N ASP A 3 8.10 37.28 -73.67
CA ASP A 3 8.65 37.56 -72.34
C ASP A 3 7.91 36.71 -71.29
N GLN A 4 8.63 36.06 -70.37
CA GLN A 4 8.03 35.35 -69.23
C GLN A 4 8.19 36.20 -67.96
N PRO A 5 7.12 36.45 -67.18
CA PRO A 5 7.28 37.12 -65.90
C PRO A 5 7.76 36.13 -64.83
N ARG A 6 8.94 36.40 -64.26
CA ARG A 6 9.41 35.83 -63.00
C ARG A 6 8.70 36.54 -61.85
N GLY A 7 7.91 35.81 -61.06
CA GLY A 7 7.16 36.37 -59.95
C GLY A 7 7.06 35.39 -58.76
N ASN A 8 8.08 35.45 -57.91
CA ASN A 8 8.05 35.28 -56.46
C ASN A 8 7.35 34.03 -55.85
N ASN A 9 8.11 32.94 -55.73
CA ASN A 9 7.82 31.87 -54.75
C ASN A 9 8.51 32.22 -53.43
N SER A 10 7.95 33.12 -52.64
CA SER A 10 8.25 33.15 -51.20
C SER A 10 7.54 31.95 -50.56
N PRO A 11 8.23 31.04 -49.87
CA PRO A 11 7.53 30.07 -49.03
C PRO A 11 6.83 30.88 -47.93
N GLU A 12 5.50 30.95 -47.98
CA GLU A 12 4.75 31.25 -46.77
C GLU A 12 5.14 30.18 -45.75
N GLU A 13 5.94 30.57 -44.77
CA GLU A 13 6.10 29.85 -43.52
C GLU A 13 4.70 29.73 -42.90
N SER A 14 4.00 28.67 -43.29
CA SER A 14 2.99 28.04 -42.45
C SER A 14 3.73 27.55 -41.21
N SER A 15 3.96 28.50 -40.30
CA SER A 15 4.24 28.26 -38.90
C SER A 15 3.03 27.52 -38.37
N ALA A 16 3.06 26.21 -38.54
CA ALA A 16 2.28 25.30 -37.74
C ALA A 16 2.61 25.68 -36.30
N ASP A 17 1.69 26.44 -35.70
CA ASP A 17 1.61 26.69 -34.29
C ASP A 17 1.33 25.33 -33.65
N LEU A 18 2.39 24.51 -33.57
CA LEU A 18 2.45 23.29 -32.81
C LEU A 18 2.33 23.77 -31.38
N GLY A 19 1.10 23.90 -30.91
CA GLY A 19 0.70 24.32 -29.58
C GLY A 19 1.18 23.37 -28.49
N LEU A 20 2.49 23.13 -28.42
CA LEU A 20 3.20 22.78 -27.21
C LEU A 20 3.22 24.05 -26.36
N THR A 21 2.09 24.33 -25.72
CA THR A 21 2.09 25.19 -24.55
C THR A 21 3.05 24.55 -23.55
N ALA A 22 4.28 25.07 -23.48
CA ALA A 22 5.27 24.59 -22.54
C ALA A 22 4.62 24.60 -21.15
N PRO A 23 4.65 23.49 -20.39
CA PRO A 23 3.98 23.40 -19.10
C PRO A 23 4.38 24.58 -18.23
N SER A 24 3.39 25.40 -17.89
CA SER A 24 3.56 26.61 -17.09
C SER A 24 3.98 26.21 -15.67
N GLY A 25 5.29 26.24 -15.43
CA GLY A 25 5.91 26.05 -14.12
C GLY A 25 6.45 24.65 -13.83
N LEU A 26 7.30 24.57 -12.82
CA LEU A 26 7.98 23.34 -12.35
C LEU A 26 7.00 22.18 -12.11
N ILE A 27 5.81 22.48 -11.57
CA ILE A 27 4.76 21.49 -11.27
C ILE A 27 4.20 20.85 -12.55
N GLY A 28 4.02 21.61 -13.62
CA GLY A 28 3.54 21.07 -14.90
C GLY A 28 4.56 20.12 -15.53
N ARG A 29 5.85 20.49 -15.48
CA ARG A 29 6.95 19.64 -15.95
C ARG A 29 7.08 18.33 -15.17
N ILE A 30 6.89 18.38 -13.85
CA ILE A 30 6.89 17.18 -13.01
C ILE A 30 5.69 16.28 -13.32
N LYS A 31 4.51 16.87 -13.58
CA LYS A 31 3.31 16.10 -13.96
C LYS A 31 3.48 15.33 -15.27
N GLU A 32 4.11 15.94 -16.26
CA GLU A 32 4.40 15.29 -17.55
C GLU A 32 5.52 14.24 -17.45
N ALA A 33 6.48 14.42 -16.54
CA ALA A 33 7.60 13.51 -16.37
C ALA A 33 7.29 12.24 -15.56
N LEU A 34 6.20 12.24 -14.78
CA LEU A 34 5.86 11.14 -13.88
C LEU A 34 4.81 10.20 -14.48
N PRO A 35 4.91 8.88 -14.21
CA PRO A 35 3.88 7.93 -14.60
C PRO A 35 2.50 8.29 -14.06
N GLU A 36 1.46 7.86 -14.77
CA GLU A 36 0.08 8.04 -14.31
C GLU A 36 -0.14 7.41 -12.93
N GLY A 37 -0.78 8.17 -12.05
CA GLY A 37 -1.10 7.75 -10.69
C GLY A 37 0.00 7.99 -9.65
N THR A 38 1.20 8.44 -10.02
CA THR A 38 2.26 8.78 -9.04
C THR A 38 1.78 9.76 -7.98
N PHE A 39 1.04 10.80 -8.34
CA PHE A 39 0.49 11.75 -7.37
C PHE A 39 -0.55 11.13 -6.44
N ALA A 40 -1.38 10.22 -6.94
CA ALA A 40 -2.38 9.54 -6.11
C ALA A 40 -1.71 8.61 -5.09
N VAL A 41 -0.70 7.85 -5.53
CA VAL A 41 0.12 7.00 -4.63
C VAL A 41 0.89 7.86 -3.64
N GLY A 42 1.51 8.96 -4.09
CA GLY A 42 2.24 9.89 -3.22
C GLY A 42 1.36 10.55 -2.16
N ALA A 43 0.16 11.01 -2.53
CA ALA A 43 -0.80 11.55 -1.58
C ALA A 43 -1.25 10.49 -0.56
N GLY A 44 -1.57 9.28 -1.03
CA GLY A 44 -1.91 8.14 -0.17
C GLY A 44 -0.78 7.79 0.81
N LEU A 45 0.47 7.81 0.35
CA LEU A 45 1.65 7.57 1.17
C LEU A 45 1.85 8.65 2.24
N ILE A 46 1.67 9.93 1.90
CA ILE A 46 1.76 11.05 2.86
C ILE A 46 0.70 10.89 3.95
N VAL A 47 -0.55 10.61 3.56
CA VAL A 47 -1.64 10.36 4.51
C VAL A 47 -1.33 9.16 5.40
N ALA A 48 -0.86 8.05 4.82
CA ALA A 48 -0.47 6.86 5.58
C ALA A 48 0.65 7.17 6.59
N ALA A 49 1.67 7.95 6.20
CA ALA A 49 2.77 8.32 7.08
C ALA A 49 2.30 9.20 8.25
N ILE A 50 1.52 10.25 7.96
CA ILE A 50 0.97 11.16 8.99
C ILE A 50 0.09 10.37 9.96
N THR A 51 -0.83 9.57 9.44
CA THR A 51 -1.77 8.81 10.27
C THR A 51 -1.06 7.73 11.10
N ALA A 52 -0.06 7.05 10.56
CA ALA A 52 0.76 6.10 11.33
C ALA A 52 1.51 6.80 12.48
N TYR A 53 2.09 7.97 12.24
CA TYR A 53 2.78 8.75 13.27
C TYR A 53 1.81 9.18 14.38
N LEU A 54 0.67 9.75 14.02
CA LEU A 54 -0.37 10.15 14.98
C LEU A 54 -0.95 8.96 15.72
N PHE A 55 -1.13 7.81 15.06
CA PHE A 55 -1.63 6.59 15.69
C PHE A 55 -0.69 6.13 16.80
N VAL A 56 0.63 6.13 16.56
CA VAL A 56 1.61 5.78 17.59
C VAL A 56 1.57 6.77 18.75
N ILE A 57 1.46 8.09 18.47
CA ILE A 57 1.32 9.10 19.53
C ILE A 57 0.08 8.84 20.38
N VAL A 58 -1.09 8.69 19.76
CA VAL A 58 -2.36 8.48 20.47
C VAL A 58 -2.28 7.21 21.31
N THR A 59 -1.81 6.12 20.70
CA THR A 59 -1.71 4.82 21.35
C THR A 59 -0.75 4.86 22.54
N LEU A 60 0.47 5.35 22.36
CA LEU A 60 1.45 5.39 23.45
C LEU A 60 1.01 6.36 24.57
N ASN A 61 0.30 7.45 24.28
CA ASN A 61 -0.20 8.32 25.36
C ASN A 61 -1.35 7.67 26.16
N ALA A 62 -2.11 6.76 25.56
CA ALA A 62 -3.21 6.05 26.23
C ALA A 62 -2.74 4.86 27.08
N LEU A 63 -1.53 4.35 26.86
CA LEU A 63 -1.04 3.11 27.48
C LEU A 63 -0.11 3.35 28.69
N SER A 64 -0.16 2.44 29.67
CA SER A 64 0.81 2.35 30.76
C SER A 64 2.20 1.92 30.27
N ALA A 65 3.23 2.06 31.13
CA ALA A 65 4.60 1.68 30.76
C ALA A 65 4.73 0.20 30.32
N LYS A 66 4.01 -0.71 31.00
CA LYS A 66 3.98 -2.14 30.67
C LYS A 66 3.35 -2.37 29.29
N GLU A 67 2.21 -1.75 29.04
CA GLU A 67 1.48 -1.94 27.78
C GLU A 67 2.20 -1.31 26.58
N LYS A 68 2.91 -0.20 26.78
CA LYS A 68 3.76 0.41 25.73
C LYS A 68 4.80 -0.56 25.19
N SER A 69 5.45 -1.32 26.08
CA SER A 69 6.44 -2.34 25.70
C SER A 69 5.79 -3.46 24.90
N GLY A 70 4.69 -4.03 25.42
CA GLY A 70 3.95 -5.09 24.72
C GLY A 70 3.41 -4.64 23.36
N PHE A 71 2.86 -3.43 23.27
CA PHE A 71 2.42 -2.83 22.02
C PHE A 71 3.58 -2.62 21.03
N SER A 72 4.76 -2.19 21.50
CA SER A 72 5.93 -2.01 20.63
C SER A 72 6.43 -3.34 20.05
N ALA A 73 6.44 -4.40 20.86
CA ALA A 73 6.73 -5.76 20.41
C ALA A 73 5.70 -6.24 19.39
N PHE A 74 4.40 -6.05 19.68
CA PHE A 74 3.30 -6.38 18.78
C PHE A 74 3.46 -5.67 17.43
N TRP A 75 3.70 -4.35 17.46
CA TRP A 75 3.87 -3.54 16.26
C TRP A 75 5.04 -4.03 15.42
N ALA A 76 6.18 -4.30 16.05
CA ALA A 76 7.35 -4.84 15.37
C ALA A 76 7.04 -6.20 14.72
N LEU A 77 6.39 -7.12 15.45
CA LEU A 77 6.03 -8.44 14.95
C LEU A 77 5.04 -8.37 13.77
N VAL A 78 4.03 -7.50 13.84
CA VAL A 78 3.08 -7.28 12.74
C VAL A 78 3.81 -6.81 11.49
N PHE A 79 4.75 -5.87 11.59
CA PHE A 79 5.48 -5.40 10.40
C PHE A 79 6.46 -6.45 9.88
N VAL A 80 7.19 -7.14 10.75
CA VAL A 80 8.12 -8.20 10.34
C VAL A 80 7.38 -9.32 9.63
N ALA A 81 6.31 -9.85 10.23
CA ALA A 81 5.56 -10.95 9.64
C ALA A 81 4.68 -10.46 8.47
N GLY A 82 3.87 -9.43 8.70
CA GLY A 82 2.95 -8.88 7.70
C GLY A 82 3.66 -8.39 6.45
N VAL A 83 4.62 -7.47 6.57
CA VAL A 83 5.37 -6.99 5.39
C VAL A 83 6.29 -8.09 4.87
N GLY A 84 7.01 -8.79 5.76
CA GLY A 84 8.00 -9.79 5.36
C GLY A 84 7.43 -10.92 4.50
N PHE A 85 6.23 -11.42 4.84
CA PHE A 85 5.61 -12.51 4.07
C PHE A 85 4.76 -12.04 2.90
N PHE A 86 4.03 -10.92 3.04
CA PHE A 86 3.03 -10.54 2.04
C PHE A 86 3.50 -9.50 1.02
N LEU A 87 4.53 -8.70 1.30
CA LEU A 87 5.09 -7.77 0.31
C LEU A 87 5.71 -8.50 -0.91
N PRO A 88 6.46 -9.61 -0.76
CA PRO A 88 6.94 -10.36 -1.93
C PRO A 88 5.81 -10.86 -2.83
N ILE A 89 4.67 -11.25 -2.22
CA ILE A 89 3.47 -11.68 -2.94
C ILE A 89 2.87 -10.50 -3.72
N GLU A 90 2.73 -9.33 -3.09
CA GLU A 90 2.30 -8.10 -3.78
C GLU A 90 3.17 -7.83 -5.02
N GLN A 91 4.50 -7.87 -4.84
CA GLN A 91 5.46 -7.58 -5.90
C GLN A 91 5.38 -8.58 -7.06
N GLU A 92 5.32 -9.88 -6.77
CA GLU A 92 5.25 -10.93 -7.78
C GLU A 92 3.91 -10.93 -8.52
N VAL A 93 2.78 -10.75 -7.80
CA VAL A 93 1.46 -10.62 -8.42
C VAL A 93 1.41 -9.39 -9.33
N SER A 94 1.91 -8.25 -8.85
CA SER A 94 1.99 -7.02 -9.64
C SER A 94 2.79 -7.22 -10.92
N ARG A 95 4.00 -7.78 -10.82
CA ARG A 95 4.89 -8.06 -11.95
C ARG A 95 4.23 -8.99 -12.96
N ALA A 96 3.67 -10.11 -12.51
CA ALA A 96 3.14 -11.13 -13.39
C ALA A 96 1.84 -10.70 -14.09
N ILE A 97 0.97 -9.94 -13.41
CA ILE A 97 -0.21 -9.34 -14.05
C ILE A 97 0.21 -8.28 -15.07
N ALA A 98 1.18 -7.41 -14.74
CA ALA A 98 1.66 -6.40 -15.67
C ALA A 98 2.24 -7.03 -16.96
N ALA A 99 2.99 -8.12 -16.82
CA ALA A 99 3.52 -8.88 -17.97
C ALA A 99 2.40 -9.47 -18.84
N ARG A 100 1.34 -10.01 -18.24
CA ARG A 100 0.16 -10.52 -18.97
C ARG A 100 -0.63 -9.40 -19.65
N ARG A 101 -0.80 -8.27 -18.97
CA ARG A 101 -1.47 -7.07 -19.50
C ARG A 101 -0.76 -6.54 -20.74
N ALA A 102 0.57 -6.51 -20.74
CA ALA A 102 1.37 -6.09 -21.90
C ALA A 102 1.15 -6.99 -23.14
N GLN A 103 0.70 -8.24 -22.94
CA GLN A 103 0.36 -9.19 -24.00
C GLN A 103 -1.15 -9.21 -24.31
N GLY A 104 -1.95 -8.33 -23.71
CA GLY A 104 -3.42 -8.33 -23.86
C GLY A 104 -4.13 -9.52 -23.19
N LEU A 105 -3.45 -10.24 -22.28
CA LEU A 105 -4.00 -11.40 -21.61
C LEU A 105 -4.66 -11.04 -20.28
N GLY A 106 -5.81 -11.66 -19.99
CA GLY A 106 -6.49 -11.54 -18.71
C GLY A 106 -5.72 -12.19 -17.56
N ALA A 107 -5.95 -11.71 -16.32
CA ALA A 107 -5.22 -12.13 -15.12
C ALA A 107 -5.97 -13.08 -14.18
N GLY A 108 -7.26 -13.36 -14.44
CA GLY A 108 -8.13 -14.10 -13.50
C GLY A 108 -7.56 -15.41 -12.94
N PRO A 109 -7.11 -16.37 -13.78
CA PRO A 109 -6.51 -17.61 -13.29
C PRO A 109 -5.23 -17.42 -12.47
N LEU A 110 -4.43 -16.41 -12.80
CA LEU A 110 -3.23 -16.06 -12.04
C LEU A 110 -3.60 -15.54 -10.66
N VAL A 111 -4.57 -14.61 -10.59
CA VAL A 111 -5.04 -14.06 -9.31
C VAL A 111 -5.59 -15.16 -8.41
N LYS A 112 -6.37 -16.11 -8.95
CA LYS A 112 -6.88 -17.26 -8.17
C LYS A 112 -5.76 -18.12 -7.59
N ARG A 113 -4.72 -18.42 -8.38
CA ARG A 113 -3.57 -19.20 -7.91
C ARG A 113 -2.76 -18.45 -6.86
N ALA A 114 -2.47 -17.17 -7.10
CA ALA A 114 -1.75 -16.34 -6.15
C ALA A 114 -2.52 -16.18 -4.83
N ALA A 115 -3.84 -15.95 -4.90
CA ALA A 115 -4.71 -15.90 -3.73
C ALA A 115 -4.70 -17.22 -2.95
N GLY A 116 -4.76 -18.37 -3.63
CA GLY A 116 -4.68 -19.68 -3.00
C GLY A 116 -3.35 -19.93 -2.28
N LEU A 117 -2.22 -19.60 -2.92
CA LEU A 117 -0.90 -19.73 -2.30
C LEU A 117 -0.73 -18.78 -1.10
N ALA A 118 -1.13 -17.52 -1.27
CA ALA A 118 -1.07 -16.52 -0.21
C ALA A 118 -1.99 -16.87 0.97
N PHE A 119 -3.16 -17.46 0.70
CA PHE A 119 -4.06 -17.97 1.72
C PHE A 119 -3.48 -19.19 2.45
N GLY A 120 -2.86 -20.12 1.72
CA GLY A 120 -2.14 -21.24 2.33
C GLY A 120 -1.02 -20.77 3.27
N LEU A 121 -0.26 -19.76 2.87
CA LEU A 121 0.75 -19.13 3.72
C LEU A 121 0.12 -18.47 4.96
N LEU A 122 -0.97 -17.72 4.79
CA LEU A 122 -1.70 -17.13 5.91
C LEU A 122 -2.14 -18.21 6.91
N VAL A 123 -2.80 -19.27 6.44
CA VAL A 123 -3.25 -20.38 7.31
C VAL A 123 -2.08 -21.01 8.05
N LEU A 124 -0.95 -21.23 7.36
CA LEU A 124 0.26 -21.77 7.99
C LEU A 124 0.79 -20.86 9.12
N LEU A 125 0.84 -19.56 8.89
CA LEU A 125 1.27 -18.57 9.88
C LEU A 125 0.34 -18.55 11.09
N LEU A 126 -0.98 -18.50 10.85
CA LEU A 126 -1.98 -18.51 11.92
C LEU A 126 -1.88 -19.79 12.76
N VAL A 127 -1.88 -20.96 12.10
CA VAL A 127 -1.76 -22.24 12.79
C VAL A 127 -0.45 -22.32 13.58
N THR A 128 0.64 -21.79 13.04
CA THR A 128 1.93 -21.78 13.75
C THR A 128 1.88 -20.89 14.99
N ILE A 129 1.36 -19.66 14.89
CA ILE A 129 1.22 -18.75 16.04
C ILE A 129 0.31 -19.38 17.11
N THR A 130 -0.88 -19.85 16.73
CA THR A 130 -1.82 -20.50 17.65
C THR A 130 -1.21 -21.76 18.29
N SER A 131 -0.51 -22.59 17.52
CA SER A 131 0.09 -23.83 18.03
C SER A 131 1.24 -23.56 18.98
N VAL A 132 2.08 -22.56 18.68
CA VAL A 132 3.18 -22.14 19.56
C VAL A 132 2.60 -21.56 20.86
N GLU A 133 1.56 -20.74 20.78
CA GLU A 133 0.90 -20.18 21.97
C GLU A 133 0.27 -21.27 22.85
N LEU A 134 -0.44 -22.23 22.25
CA LEU A 134 -1.16 -23.28 23.00
C LEU A 134 -0.22 -24.37 23.54
N LEU A 135 0.69 -24.88 22.70
CA LEU A 135 1.56 -26.02 23.05
C LEU A 135 2.85 -25.56 23.73
N GLY A 136 3.28 -24.33 23.48
CA GLY A 136 4.45 -23.71 24.09
C GLY A 136 4.18 -23.06 25.44
N ASN A 137 3.03 -23.35 26.07
CA ASN A 137 2.63 -22.80 27.36
C ASN A 137 2.68 -21.25 27.37
N HIS A 138 1.99 -20.63 26.41
CA HIS A 138 1.81 -19.17 26.32
C HIS A 138 3.07 -18.34 26.05
N ILE A 139 4.11 -18.95 25.47
CA ILE A 139 5.41 -18.28 25.25
C ILE A 139 5.32 -16.96 24.48
N ILE A 140 4.42 -16.81 23.50
CA ILE A 140 4.32 -15.57 22.72
C ILE A 140 3.74 -14.47 23.59
N SER A 141 2.61 -14.76 24.26
CA SER A 141 1.98 -13.76 25.11
C SER A 141 2.84 -13.42 26.34
N ASP A 142 3.49 -14.40 26.96
CA ASP A 142 4.32 -14.19 28.16
C ASP A 142 5.59 -13.39 27.87
N GLU A 143 6.36 -13.77 26.83
CA GLU A 143 7.65 -13.13 26.52
C GLU A 143 7.48 -11.77 25.84
N PHE A 144 6.53 -11.64 24.91
CA PHE A 144 6.41 -10.42 24.09
C PHE A 144 5.31 -9.48 24.57
N PHE A 145 4.23 -10.01 25.15
CA PHE A 145 3.01 -9.24 25.44
C PHE A 145 2.68 -9.17 26.94
N HIS A 146 3.61 -9.59 27.80
CA HIS A 146 3.47 -9.59 29.25
C HIS A 146 2.20 -10.31 29.77
N GLY A 147 1.86 -11.43 29.14
CA GLY A 147 0.70 -12.28 29.41
C GLY A 147 -0.59 -11.84 28.71
N ASN A 148 -0.56 -10.80 27.87
CA ASN A 148 -1.76 -10.31 27.18
C ASN A 148 -2.06 -11.14 25.91
N GLN A 149 -2.92 -12.14 26.06
CA GLN A 149 -3.38 -12.97 24.92
C GLN A 149 -4.19 -12.17 23.88
N GLY A 150 -4.81 -11.07 24.27
CA GLY A 150 -5.49 -10.16 23.34
C GLY A 150 -4.56 -9.67 22.23
N LEU A 151 -3.28 -9.44 22.53
CA LEU A 151 -2.29 -9.03 21.53
C LEU A 151 -1.87 -10.16 20.58
N VAL A 152 -2.00 -11.44 20.99
CA VAL A 152 -1.82 -12.59 20.09
C VAL A 152 -2.96 -12.64 19.08
N TRP A 153 -4.21 -12.52 19.53
CA TRP A 153 -5.37 -12.45 18.63
C TRP A 153 -5.29 -11.24 17.70
N ALA A 154 -4.85 -10.09 18.21
CA ALA A 154 -4.63 -8.90 17.39
C ALA A 154 -3.53 -9.11 16.34
N LEU A 155 -2.48 -9.87 16.66
CA LEU A 155 -1.40 -10.20 15.72
C LEU A 155 -1.94 -11.06 14.58
N GLU A 156 -2.67 -12.11 14.91
CA GLU A 156 -3.32 -12.99 13.93
C GLU A 156 -4.29 -12.21 13.03
N LEU A 157 -5.16 -11.39 13.61
CA LEU A 157 -6.09 -10.55 12.85
C LEU A 157 -5.36 -9.55 11.94
N SER A 158 -4.24 -9.00 12.41
CA SER A 158 -3.40 -8.13 11.60
C SER A 158 -2.84 -8.87 10.39
N LEU A 159 -2.40 -10.13 10.53
CA LEU A 159 -1.91 -10.92 9.40
C LEU A 159 -3.00 -11.19 8.35
N VAL A 160 -4.24 -11.41 8.78
CA VAL A 160 -5.39 -11.50 7.85
C VAL A 160 -5.55 -10.19 7.08
N GLY A 161 -5.49 -9.05 7.77
CA GLY A 161 -5.54 -7.72 7.15
C GLY A 161 -4.40 -7.51 6.14
N PHE A 162 -3.17 -7.86 6.50
CA PHE A 162 -2.00 -7.75 5.63
C PHE A 162 -2.12 -8.65 4.39
N PHE A 163 -2.59 -9.89 4.54
CA PHE A 163 -2.90 -10.77 3.42
C PHE A 163 -3.87 -10.11 2.42
N CYS A 164 -5.01 -9.62 2.91
CA CYS A 164 -6.00 -8.97 2.06
C CYS A 164 -5.45 -7.70 1.39
N MET A 165 -4.73 -6.87 2.16
CA MET A 165 -4.17 -5.60 1.73
C MET A 165 -3.14 -5.79 0.62
N HIS A 166 -2.11 -6.62 0.86
CA HIS A 166 -1.00 -6.80 -0.09
C HIS A 166 -1.42 -7.55 -1.35
N LEU A 167 -2.31 -8.54 -1.24
CA LEU A 167 -2.87 -9.22 -2.40
C LEU A 167 -3.67 -8.23 -3.27
N THR A 168 -4.52 -7.42 -2.66
CA THR A 168 -5.31 -6.40 -3.37
C THR A 168 -4.41 -5.37 -4.04
N ARG A 169 -3.38 -4.89 -3.34
CA ARG A 169 -2.37 -3.98 -3.88
C ARG A 169 -1.68 -4.55 -5.10
N GLY A 170 -1.22 -5.79 -5.03
CA GLY A 170 -0.54 -6.45 -6.15
C GLY A 170 -1.46 -6.57 -7.37
N VAL A 171 -2.75 -6.87 -7.16
CA VAL A 171 -3.74 -6.91 -8.24
C VAL A 171 -3.98 -5.51 -8.83
N LEU A 172 -4.12 -4.48 -7.99
CA LEU A 172 -4.35 -3.11 -8.44
C LEU A 172 -3.16 -2.56 -9.23
N SER A 173 -1.94 -2.62 -8.68
CA SER A 173 -0.73 -2.14 -9.33
C SER A 173 -0.41 -2.94 -10.60
N GLY A 174 -0.61 -4.26 -10.55
CA GLY A 174 -0.46 -5.15 -11.70
C GLY A 174 -1.42 -4.84 -12.85
N ASN A 175 -2.56 -4.22 -12.58
CA ASN A 175 -3.50 -3.72 -13.59
C ASN A 175 -3.32 -2.23 -13.93
N GLY A 176 -2.33 -1.54 -13.34
CA GLY A 176 -2.09 -0.11 -13.57
C GLY A 176 -3.09 0.79 -12.83
N ARG A 177 -3.85 0.25 -11.88
CA ARG A 177 -4.87 0.96 -11.12
C ARG A 177 -4.26 1.63 -9.89
N PHE A 178 -3.38 2.61 -10.13
CA PHE A 178 -2.61 3.27 -9.07
C PHE A 178 -3.41 4.25 -8.21
N ARG A 179 -4.52 4.81 -8.73
CA ARG A 179 -5.42 5.66 -7.94
C ARG A 179 -6.08 4.91 -6.77
N PRO A 180 -6.85 3.83 -6.98
CA PRO A 180 -7.42 3.07 -5.87
C PRO A 180 -6.34 2.43 -4.97
N TYR A 181 -5.15 2.14 -5.50
CA TYR A 181 -4.01 1.72 -4.67
C TYR A 181 -3.61 2.81 -3.66
N GLY A 182 -3.43 4.06 -4.12
CA GLY A 182 -3.10 5.19 -3.26
C GLY A 182 -4.23 5.53 -2.27
N GLU A 183 -5.49 5.51 -2.73
CA GLU A 183 -6.66 5.70 -1.87
C GLU A 183 -6.71 4.65 -0.75
N MET A 184 -6.44 3.39 -1.07
CA MET A 184 -6.40 2.30 -0.08
C MET A 184 -5.30 2.51 0.97
N MET A 185 -4.10 2.97 0.56
CA MET A 185 -3.03 3.29 1.51
C MET A 185 -3.43 4.40 2.49
N GLY A 186 -4.06 5.47 1.99
CA GLY A 186 -4.53 6.55 2.86
C GLY A 186 -5.65 6.10 3.78
N ALA A 187 -6.64 5.38 3.25
CA ALA A 187 -7.80 4.90 4.01
C ALA A 187 -7.40 3.96 5.17
N GLU A 188 -6.46 3.06 4.92
CA GLU A 188 -5.96 2.12 5.90
C GLU A 188 -5.42 2.83 7.16
N GLY A 189 -4.52 3.80 6.98
CA GLY A 189 -3.99 4.59 8.10
C GLY A 189 -5.05 5.44 8.81
N VAL A 190 -6.00 6.01 8.06
CA VAL A 190 -7.11 6.80 8.62
C VAL A 190 -8.01 5.95 9.50
N PHE A 191 -8.43 4.76 9.04
CA PHE A 191 -9.27 3.87 9.84
C PHE A 191 -8.57 3.41 11.12
N ARG A 192 -7.27 3.11 11.02
CA ARG A 192 -6.44 2.73 12.17
C ARG A 192 -6.37 3.84 13.22
N LEU A 193 -6.09 5.06 12.80
CA LEU A 193 -6.04 6.24 13.67
C LEU A 193 -7.41 6.54 14.30
N ALA A 194 -8.47 6.52 13.50
CA ALA A 194 -9.83 6.76 13.98
C ALA A 194 -10.23 5.73 15.05
N GLY A 195 -9.92 4.45 14.82
CA GLY A 195 -10.16 3.38 15.81
C GLY A 195 -9.41 3.62 17.12
N ALA A 196 -8.13 3.99 17.06
CA ALA A 196 -7.35 4.30 18.26
C ALA A 196 -7.90 5.51 19.02
N ILE A 197 -8.29 6.57 18.33
CA ILE A 197 -8.91 7.76 18.95
C ILE A 197 -10.21 7.37 19.64
N VAL A 198 -11.08 6.59 18.98
CA VAL A 198 -12.34 6.13 19.56
C VAL A 198 -12.09 5.30 20.82
N LEU A 199 -11.17 4.35 20.78
CA LEU A 199 -10.83 3.53 21.96
C LEU A 199 -10.23 4.36 23.10
N ALA A 200 -9.36 5.32 22.78
CA ALA A 200 -8.78 6.23 23.77
C ALA A 200 -9.84 7.12 24.44
N VAL A 201 -10.82 7.62 23.67
CA VAL A 201 -11.90 8.47 24.18
C VAL A 201 -12.91 7.68 25.01
N ILE A 202 -13.23 6.45 24.61
CA ILE A 202 -14.14 5.57 25.36
C ILE A 202 -13.50 5.13 26.70
N GLY A 203 -12.19 5.29 26.86
CA GLY A 203 -11.50 5.05 28.12
C GLY A 203 -11.50 3.57 28.49
N VAL A 204 -11.34 2.68 27.50
CA VAL A 204 -11.16 1.25 27.75
C VAL A 204 -9.89 1.10 28.58
N LYS A 205 -10.06 0.93 29.90
CA LYS A 205 -9.00 0.47 30.79
C LYS A 205 -8.78 -1.00 30.45
N VAL A 206 -7.67 -1.28 29.78
CA VAL A 206 -7.15 -2.64 29.58
C VAL A 206 -6.49 -3.10 30.87
#